data_AF-S7TFL2-F1
#
_entry.id   AF-S7TFL2-F1
#
_cell.length_a   1.000
_cell.length_b   1.000
_cell.length_c   1.000
_cell.angle_alpha   90.00
_cell.angle_beta   90.00
_cell.angle_gamma   90.00
#
_symmetry.space_group_name_H-M   'P 1'
#
loop_
_entity.id
_entity.type
_entity.pdbx_description
1 polymer ?
#
loop_
_entity_poly.entity_id
_entity_poly.type
_entity_poly.pdbx_seq_one_letter_code
_entity_poly.pdbx_strand_id
1 'polypeptide(L)' 'MGSCPTLDQYVVGLKKRTRGIGRRKLKTLLDLKRTYPADAFRKAVEQALHYGLYDLVRLENLILTFVAGDFFDLAPDE' A
#
# COMPACT_ATOMS: atom_id res chain seq x y z
N MET A 1 9.05 -17.68 7.60
CA MET A 1 7.95 -17.70 6.59
C MET A 1 7.11 -16.43 6.79
N GLY A 2 7.49 -15.34 6.14
CA GLY A 2 6.84 -14.03 6.29
C GLY A 2 5.78 -13.82 5.21
N SER A 3 4.70 -14.58 5.23
CA SER A 3 3.55 -14.29 4.38
C SER A 3 2.69 -13.28 5.11
N CYS A 4 2.82 -12.00 4.80
CA CYS A 4 1.90 -10.97 5.29
C CYS A 4 0.50 -11.28 4.72
N PRO A 5 -0.44 -11.84 5.51
CA PRO A 5 -1.71 -12.34 4.96
C PRO A 5 -2.57 -11.20 4.41
N THR A 6 -2.36 -9.98 4.90
CA THR A 6 -3.00 -8.76 4.43
C THR A 6 -2.58 -8.39 3.00
N LEU A 7 -1.29 -8.49 2.69
CA LEU A 7 -0.78 -8.17 1.35
C LEU A 7 -1.24 -9.21 0.32
N ASP A 8 -1.25 -10.48 0.70
CA ASP A 8 -1.73 -11.56 -0.18
C ASP A 8 -3.23 -11.41 -0.49
N GLN A 9 -4.05 -11.14 0.54
CA GLN A 9 -5.48 -10.86 0.37
C GLN A 9 -5.74 -9.64 -0.52
N TYR A 10 -4.95 -8.57 -0.35
CA TYR A 10 -5.03 -7.38 -1.17
C TYR A 10 -4.71 -7.70 -2.64
N VAL A 11 -3.64 -8.46 -2.90
CA VAL A 11 -3.26 -8.88 -4.25
C VAL A 11 -4.32 -9.77 -4.90
N VAL A 12 -4.94 -10.69 -4.15
CA VAL A 12 -6.03 -11.52 -4.64
C VAL A 12 -7.25 -10.67 -5.02
N GLY A 13 -7.65 -9.72 -4.16
CA GLY A 13 -8.76 -8.81 -4.46
C GLY A 13 -8.48 -7.89 -5.65
N LEU A 14 -7.25 -7.38 -5.76
CA LEU A 14 -6.81 -6.54 -6.88
C LEU A 14 -6.79 -7.32 -8.20
N LYS A 15 -6.32 -8.57 -8.19
CA LYS A 15 -6.34 -9.48 -9.35
C LYS A 15 -7.76 -9.77 -9.82
N LYS A 16 -8.69 -10.06 -8.90
CA LYS A 16 -10.10 -10.32 -9.22
C LYS A 16 -10.76 -9.13 -9.92
N ARG A 17 -10.44 -7.90 -9.51
CA ARG A 17 -11.04 -6.67 -10.07
C ARG A 17 -10.39 -6.16 -11.36
N THR A 18 -9.18 -6.61 -11.69
CA THR A 18 -8.43 -6.08 -12.84
C THR A 18 -8.36 -7.10 -13.98
N ARG A 19 -9.45 -7.27 -14.73
CA ARG A 19 -9.46 -8.03 -16.00
C ARG A 19 -8.64 -7.28 -17.06
N GLY A 20 -7.42 -7.73 -17.36
CA GLY A 20 -6.58 -7.22 -18.46
C GLY A 20 -5.42 -6.29 -18.05
N ILE A 21 -5.62 -5.34 -17.13
CA ILE A 21 -4.58 -4.37 -16.71
C ILE A 21 -3.79 -4.85 -15.47
N GLY A 22 -4.10 -6.04 -14.95
CA GLY A 22 -3.56 -6.54 -13.67
C GLY A 22 -2.03 -6.57 -13.61
N ARG A 23 -1.34 -6.84 -14.72
CA ARG A 23 0.13 -6.83 -14.78
C ARG A 23 0.72 -5.44 -14.60
N ARG A 24 0.14 -4.40 -15.20
CA ARG A 24 0.59 -3.01 -15.02
C ARG A 24 0.37 -2.57 -13.57
N LYS A 25 -0.81 -2.86 -13.02
CA LYS A 25 -1.13 -2.55 -11.61
C LYS A 25 -0.20 -3.26 -10.61
N LEU A 26 0.12 -4.54 -10.84
CA LEU A 26 1.07 -5.28 -10.01
C LEU A 26 2.49 -4.72 -10.13
N LYS A 27 2.91 -4.32 -11.34
CA LYS A 27 4.21 -3.68 -11.54
C LYS A 27 4.29 -2.35 -10.79
N THR A 28 3.27 -1.50 -10.89
CA THR A 28 3.17 -0.25 -10.12
C THR A 28 3.21 -0.53 -8.61
N LEU A 29 2.47 -1.53 -8.12
CA LEU A 29 2.50 -1.90 -6.70
C LEU A 29 3.91 -2.31 -6.22
N LEU A 30 4.64 -3.06 -7.05
CA LEU A 30 6.03 -3.44 -6.75
C LEU A 30 6.98 -2.24 -6.78
N ASP A 31 6.75 -1.30 -7.70
CA ASP A 31 7.51 -0.06 -7.80
C ASP A 31 7.29 0.80 -6.55
N LEU A 32 6.04 1.00 -6.13
CA LEU A 32 5.68 1.69 -4.89
C LEU A 32 6.37 1.07 -3.66
N LYS A 33 6.42 -0.27 -3.56
CA LYS A 33 7.12 -0.96 -2.47
C LYS A 33 8.64 -0.73 -2.48
N ARG A 34 9.25 -0.48 -3.64
CA ARG A 34 10.70 -0.21 -3.77
C ARG A 34 11.03 1.27 -3.57
N THR A 35 10.12 2.15 -3.96
CA THR A 35 10.29 3.60 -3.89
C THR A 35 9.96 4.15 -2.49
N TYR A 36 8.98 3.59 -1.80
CA TYR A 36 8.53 4.04 -0.49
C TYR A 36 8.97 3.10 0.65
N PRO A 37 9.11 3.61 1.89
CA PRO A 37 9.46 2.80 3.04
C PRO A 37 8.42 1.70 3.32
N ALA A 38 8.92 0.54 3.76
CA ALA A 38 8.12 -0.67 3.95
C ALA A 38 6.99 -0.49 4.96
N ASP A 39 7.21 0.28 6.03
CA ASP A 39 6.20 0.56 7.06
C ASP A 39 5.02 1.39 6.54
N ALA A 40 5.29 2.48 5.83
CA ALA A 40 4.24 3.32 5.22
C ALA A 40 3.45 2.52 4.17
N PHE A 41 4.15 1.74 3.35
CA PHE A 41 3.51 0.85 2.39
C PHE A 41 2.59 -0.17 3.06
N ARG A 42 3.04 -0.79 4.17
CA ARG A 42 2.23 -1.78 4.89
C ARG A 42 0.99 -1.15 5.51
N LYS A 43 1.14 -0.03 6.21
CA LYS A 43 0.01 0.75 6.80
C LYS A 43 -1.03 1.11 5.72
N ALA A 44 -0.57 1.57 4.55
CA ALA A 44 -1.46 1.90 3.44
C ALA A 44 -2.21 0.68 2.88
N VAL A 45 -1.53 -0.45 2.70
CA VAL A 45 -2.16 -1.69 2.22
C VAL A 45 -3.16 -2.25 3.23
N GLU A 46 -2.85 -2.20 4.52
CA GLU A 46 -3.77 -2.62 5.60
C GLU A 46 -5.03 -1.75 5.59
N GLN A 47 -4.88 -0.42 5.52
CA GLN A 47 -6.01 0.51 5.44
C GLN A 47 -6.83 0.32 4.17
N ALA A 48 -6.17 0.19 3.01
CA ALA A 48 -6.84 -0.03 1.74
C ALA A 48 -7.61 -1.36 1.73
N LEU A 49 -7.04 -2.43 2.31
CA LEU A 49 -7.73 -3.70 2.46
C LEU A 49 -8.95 -3.59 3.38
N HIS A 50 -8.81 -2.90 4.52
CA HIS A 50 -9.91 -2.70 5.48
C HIS A 50 -11.13 -2.02 4.84
N TYR A 51 -10.90 -1.01 4.00
CA TYR A 51 -11.97 -0.32 3.26
C TYR A 51 -12.34 -0.98 1.92
N GLY A 52 -11.65 -2.06 1.51
CA GLY A 52 -11.86 -2.70 0.20
C GLY A 52 -11.52 -1.78 -0.99
N LEU A 53 -10.57 -0.87 -0.81
CA LEU A 53 -10.06 0.06 -1.83
C LEU A 53 -8.99 -0.65 -2.67
N TYR A 54 -9.23 -0.85 -3.96
CA TYR A 54 -8.27 -1.48 -4.89
C TYR A 54 -7.71 -0.51 -5.93
N ASP A 55 -7.81 0.79 -5.63
CA ASP A 55 -7.34 1.86 -6.50
C ASP A 55 -5.91 2.24 -6.15
N LEU A 56 -4.99 2.08 -7.11
CA LEU A 56 -3.56 2.31 -6.86
C LEU A 56 -3.24 3.77 -6.63
N VAL A 57 -3.96 4.70 -7.26
CA VAL A 57 -3.77 6.13 -7.04
C VAL A 57 -4.12 6.48 -5.59
N ARG A 58 -5.19 5.88 -5.07
CA ARG A 58 -5.61 6.10 -3.69
C ARG A 58 -4.67 5.43 -2.69
N LEU A 59 -4.14 4.25 -3.02
CA LEU A 59 -3.11 3.59 -2.22
C LEU A 59 -1.84 4.44 -2.17
N GLU A 60 -1.38 4.98 -3.29
CA GLU A 60 -0.21 5.85 -3.37
C GLU A 60 -0.38 7.12 -2.53
N ASN A 61 -1.55 7.76 -2.60
CA ASN A 61 -1.86 8.90 -1.73
C ASN A 61 -1.84 8.54 -0.24
N LEU A 62 -2.32 7.35 0.14
CA LEU A 62 -2.22 6.87 1.52
C LEU A 62 -0.75 6.67 1.92
N ILE A 63 0.06 6.05 1.06
CA ILE A 63 1.49 5.88 1.30
C ILE A 63 2.15 7.24 1.50
N LEU A 64 1.90 8.21 0.62
CA LEU A 64 2.40 9.57 0.74
C LEU A 64 1.95 10.26 2.04
N THR A 65 0.71 10.02 2.47
CA THR A 65 0.18 10.56 3.73
C THR A 65 0.89 9.94 4.93
N PHE A 66 1.15 8.63 4.91
CA PHE A 66 1.89 7.96 5.96
C PHE A 66 3.36 8.36 5.97
N VAL A 67 4.01 8.45 4.81
CA VAL A 67 5.38 8.93 4.69
C VAL A 67 5.47 10.37 5.18
N ALA A 68 4.60 11.26 4.73
CA ALA A 68 4.56 12.63 5.24
C ALA A 68 4.34 12.64 6.76
N GLY A 69 3.34 11.92 7.27
CA GLY A 69 3.07 11.84 8.72
C GLY A 69 4.24 11.29 9.53
N ASP A 70 4.94 10.26 9.05
CA ASP A 70 6.09 9.63 9.72
C ASP A 70 7.32 10.55 9.68
N PHE A 71 7.50 11.33 8.61
CA PHE A 71 8.56 12.34 8.49
C PHE A 71 8.27 13.63 9.26
N PHE A 72 7.00 13.95 9.47
CA PHE A 72 6.53 15.12 10.24
C PHE A 72 6.12 14.76 11.67
N ASP A 73 6.34 13.52 12.11
CA ASP A 73 6.27 13.14 13.53
C ASP A 73 7.49 13.78 14.23
N LEU A 74 7.40 15.09 14.43
CA LEU A 74 8.13 15.81 15.46
C LEU A 74 7.70 15.14 16.76
N ALA A 75 8.46 14.14 17.19
CA ALA A 75 8.32 13.58 18.52
C ALA A 75 8.19 14.76 19.49
N PRO A 76 7.08 14.87 20.25
CA PRO A 76 7.01 15.88 21.29
C PRO A 76 8.21 15.64 22.22
N ASP A 77 9.09 16.64 22.28
CA ASP A 77 10.23 16.71 23.18
C ASP A 77 9.68 16.52 24.62
N GLU A 78 10.05 15.41 25.27
CA GLU A 78 9.85 15.18 26.71
C GLU A 78 11.14 15.49 27.47
#